data_AF-A0A6B2T4J4-F1
#
_entry.id   AF-A0A6B2T4J4-F1
#
_cell.length_a   1.000
_cell.length_b   1.000
_cell.length_c   1.000
_cell.angle_alpha   90.00
_cell.angle_beta   90.00
_cell.angle_gamma   90.00
#
_symmetry.space_group_name_H-M   'P 1'
#
loop_
_entity.id
_entity.type
_entity.pdbx_description
1 polymer ?
#
loop_
_entity_poly.entity_id
_entity_poly.type
_entity_poly.pdbx_seq_one_letter_code
_entity_poly.pdbx_strand_id
1 'polypeptide(L)'
;DVVLARRRWYGGAELASALEPAAEHERLTALTEWRGRHGVPEEVVVKTAFEQVSPRTLDPADMLPRRRQFKPQYVDLASALGTRVLPRMLDRRATDERAVNYLEEALPAVVDGTHAYEWVVEIGRRPGGLFHYEGDFGS
;
A
#
# COMPACT_ATOMS: atom_id res chain seq x y z
N ASP A 1 3.02 -18.27 10.39
CA ASP A 1 2.90 -16.88 10.87
C ASP A 1 1.73 -16.16 10.23
N VAL A 2 1.06 -15.27 10.98
CA VAL A 2 -0.07 -14.44 10.51
C VAL A 2 0.37 -12.98 10.48
N VAL A 3 0.22 -12.33 9.33
CA VAL A 3 0.57 -10.90 9.17
C VAL A 3 -0.67 -10.05 9.46
N LEU A 4 -0.68 -9.37 10.61
CA LEU A 4 -1.77 -8.48 11.01
C LEU A 4 -1.73 -7.13 10.28
N ALA A 5 -0.54 -6.63 10.00
CA ALA A 5 -0.31 -5.41 9.23
C ALA A 5 1.01 -5.51 8.48
N ARG A 6 1.03 -4.97 7.25
CA ARG A 6 2.24 -4.88 6.42
C ARG A 6 3.05 -3.64 6.78
N ARG A 7 4.34 -3.66 6.45
CA ARG A 7 5.22 -2.49 6.63
C ARG A 7 4.76 -1.35 5.74
N ARG A 8 4.89 -0.12 6.26
CA ARG A 8 4.44 1.12 5.60
C ARG A 8 5.54 2.16 5.62
N TRP A 9 5.61 2.96 4.56
CA TRP A 9 6.54 4.08 4.42
C TRP A 9 5.80 5.35 4.03
N TYR A 10 6.07 6.42 4.77
CA TYR A 10 5.53 7.75 4.53
C TYR A 10 6.64 8.60 3.91
N GLY A 11 6.68 8.65 2.58
CA GLY A 11 7.84 9.17 1.85
C GLY A 11 8.10 10.68 2.02
N GLY A 12 7.06 11.45 2.31
CA GLY A 12 7.17 12.89 2.56
C GLY A 12 7.93 13.66 1.47
N ALA A 13 8.66 14.70 1.90
CA ALA A 13 9.44 15.55 1.00
C ALA A 13 10.60 14.80 0.31
N GLU A 14 11.18 13.79 0.96
CA GLU A 14 12.29 13.03 0.37
C GLU A 14 11.85 12.19 -0.83
N LEU A 15 10.69 11.53 -0.73
CA LEU A 15 10.11 10.82 -1.87
C LEU A 15 9.70 11.79 -2.97
N ALA A 16 9.12 12.94 -2.61
CA ALA A 16 8.78 13.98 -3.59
C ALA A 16 10.02 14.42 -4.36
N SER A 17 11.12 14.74 -3.65
CA SER A 17 12.40 15.11 -4.26
C SER A 17 12.98 14.02 -5.16
N ALA A 18 12.77 12.74 -4.84
CA ALA A 18 13.23 11.62 -5.67
C ALA A 18 12.42 11.49 -6.98
N LEU A 19 11.23 12.08 -7.04
CA LEU A 19 10.32 12.03 -8.19
C LEU A 19 10.44 13.25 -9.12
N GLU A 20 11.03 14.35 -8.64
CA GLU A 20 11.21 15.60 -9.40
C GLU A 20 12.02 15.47 -10.71
N PRO A 21 13.08 14.64 -10.83
CA PRO A 21 13.87 14.59 -12.05
C PRO A 21 13.01 14.30 -13.30
N ALA A 22 13.17 15.16 -14.30
CA ALA A 22 12.39 15.08 -15.53
C ALA A 22 12.84 13.91 -16.42
N ALA A 23 14.16 13.63 -16.43
CA ALA A 23 14.71 12.51 -17.16
C ALA A 23 14.44 11.19 -16.41
N GLU A 24 13.99 10.17 -17.16
CA GLU A 24 13.56 8.89 -16.59
C GLU A 24 14.68 8.16 -15.82
N HIS A 25 15.90 8.15 -16.36
CA HIS A 25 17.05 7.49 -15.73
C HIS A 25 17.51 8.19 -14.44
N GLU A 26 17.45 9.53 -14.40
CA GLU A 26 17.76 10.31 -13.20
C GLU A 26 16.74 10.02 -12.09
N ARG A 27 15.45 9.94 -12.46
CA ARG A 27 14.37 9.60 -11.51
C ARG A 27 14.53 8.18 -10.96
N LEU A 28 14.84 7.21 -11.81
CA LEU A 28 15.11 5.83 -11.38
C LEU A 28 16.30 5.76 -10.41
N THR A 29 17.36 6.51 -10.69
CA THR A 29 18.54 6.58 -9.83
C THR A 29 18.18 7.17 -8.47
N ALA A 30 17.52 8.32 -8.45
CA ALA A 30 17.10 9.00 -7.22
C ALA A 30 16.14 8.14 -6.38
N LEU A 31 15.19 7.45 -7.00
CA LEU A 31 14.28 6.52 -6.32
C LEU A 31 15.03 5.30 -5.76
N THR A 32 16.02 4.79 -6.47
CA THR A 32 16.85 3.67 -6.01
C THR A 32 17.66 4.06 -4.77
N GLU A 33 18.27 5.24 -4.78
CA GLU A 33 19.00 5.78 -3.63
C GLU A 33 18.07 6.02 -2.44
N TRP A 34 16.91 6.63 -2.67
CA TRP A 34 15.90 6.85 -1.63
C TRP A 34 15.43 5.51 -1.03
N ARG A 35 15.12 4.52 -1.87
CA ARG A 35 14.75 3.15 -1.43
C ARG A 35 15.83 2.53 -0.56
N GLY A 36 17.09 2.59 -1.00
CA GLY A 36 18.22 2.04 -0.28
C GLY A 36 18.40 2.67 1.10
N ARG A 37 18.25 4.00 1.19
CA ARG A 37 18.33 4.73 2.48
C ARG A 37 17.22 4.36 3.46
N HIS A 38 16.01 4.11 2.96
CA HIS A 38 14.80 3.88 3.79
C HIS A 38 14.36 2.42 3.89
N GLY A 39 15.11 1.49 3.28
CA GLY A 39 14.80 0.06 3.28
C GLY A 39 13.45 -0.27 2.64
N VAL A 40 13.09 0.44 1.56
CA VAL A 40 11.83 0.27 0.84
C VAL A 40 12.00 -0.82 -0.24
N PRO A 41 11.11 -1.83 -0.33
CA PRO A 41 11.19 -2.88 -1.36
C PRO A 41 10.85 -2.34 -2.76
N GLU A 42 11.19 -3.11 -3.80
CA GLU A 42 10.94 -2.71 -5.21
C GLU A 42 9.46 -2.65 -5.50
N GLU A 43 8.77 -3.67 -5.02
CA GLU A 43 7.35 -3.88 -5.18
C GLU A 43 6.60 -3.28 -4.00
N VAL A 44 5.79 -2.26 -4.28
CA VAL A 44 4.98 -1.57 -3.27
C VAL A 44 3.55 -1.39 -3.76
N VAL A 45 2.66 -1.14 -2.81
CA VAL A 45 1.29 -0.72 -3.07
C VAL A 45 1.10 0.70 -2.55
N VAL A 46 0.78 1.64 -3.44
CA VAL A 46 0.42 3.01 -3.07
C VAL A 46 -1.00 3.02 -2.50
N LYS A 47 -1.12 3.48 -1.26
CA LYS A 47 -2.39 3.63 -0.53
C LYS A 47 -2.51 5.02 0.06
N THR A 48 -3.73 5.35 0.50
CA THR A 48 -4.05 6.64 1.12
C THR A 48 -4.67 6.36 2.49
N ALA A 49 -4.10 6.95 3.53
CA ALA A 49 -4.66 6.96 4.88
C ALA A 49 -5.47 8.24 5.09
N PHE A 50 -6.64 8.14 5.70
CA PHE A 50 -7.52 9.28 6.00
C PHE A 50 -7.58 9.52 7.50
N GLU A 51 -7.47 10.77 7.94
CA GLU A 51 -7.85 11.16 9.29
C GLU A 51 -9.37 11.01 9.43
N GLN A 52 -9.83 9.85 9.91
CA GLN A 52 -11.16 9.62 10.47
C GLN A 52 -12.38 9.78 9.54
N VAL A 53 -12.33 9.24 8.32
CA VAL A 53 -13.56 8.94 7.57
C VAL A 53 -13.86 7.45 7.69
N SER A 54 -14.79 7.09 8.57
CA SER A 54 -15.33 5.73 8.57
C SER A 54 -16.09 5.51 7.26
N PRO A 55 -15.97 4.34 6.61
CA PRO A 55 -16.81 4.01 5.46
C PRO A 55 -18.32 4.15 5.75
N ARG A 56 -18.72 4.12 7.03
CA ARG A 56 -20.10 4.30 7.50
C ARG A 56 -20.56 5.75 7.56
N THR A 57 -19.65 6.72 7.49
CA THR A 57 -19.97 8.16 7.54
C THR A 57 -19.91 8.82 6.17
N LEU A 58 -19.60 8.06 5.11
CA LEU A 58 -19.63 8.52 3.73
C LEU A 58 -21.04 8.43 3.17
N ASP A 59 -21.44 9.45 2.39
CA ASP A 59 -22.61 9.35 1.54
C ASP A 59 -22.40 8.19 0.53
N PRO A 60 -23.38 7.28 0.35
CA PRO A 60 -23.33 6.26 -0.69
C PRO A 60 -22.94 6.78 -2.08
N ALA A 61 -23.37 8.00 -2.44
CA ALA A 61 -23.04 8.64 -3.72
C ALA A 61 -21.53 8.89 -3.89
N ASP A 62 -20.83 9.16 -2.79
CA ASP A 62 -19.39 9.47 -2.79
C ASP A 62 -18.52 8.21 -2.72
N MET A 63 -19.09 7.05 -2.36
CA MET A 63 -18.33 5.82 -2.15
C MET A 63 -17.59 5.36 -3.41
N LEU A 64 -18.26 5.35 -4.57
CA LEU A 64 -17.66 4.85 -5.81
C LEU A 64 -16.57 5.79 -6.37
N PRO A 65 -16.80 7.12 -6.47
CA PRO A 65 -15.73 8.07 -6.83
C PRO A 65 -14.52 7.95 -5.91
N ARG A 66 -14.74 7.91 -4.59
CA ARG A 66 -13.67 7.78 -3.60
C ARG A 66 -12.91 6.46 -3.76
N ARG A 67 -13.61 5.34 -3.94
CA ARG A 67 -12.98 4.03 -4.22
C ARG A 67 -12.13 4.04 -5.48
N ARG A 68 -12.55 4.74 -6.54
CA ARG A 68 -11.78 4.84 -7.80
C ARG A 68 -10.53 5.71 -7.64
N GLN A 69 -10.67 6.85 -6.96
CA GLN A 69 -9.56 7.79 -6.74
C GLN A 69 -8.46 7.16 -5.88
N PHE A 70 -8.86 6.53 -4.77
CA PHE A 70 -7.93 6.02 -3.76
C PHE A 70 -7.69 4.52 -3.85
N LYS A 71 -8.14 3.87 -4.94
CA LYS A 71 -7.90 2.44 -5.19
C LYS A 71 -6.43 2.12 -4.92
N PRO A 72 -6.07 1.11 -4.11
CA PRO A 72 -4.68 0.68 -3.96
C PRO A 72 -4.08 0.36 -5.33
N GLN A 73 -2.85 0.80 -5.59
CA GLN A 73 -2.19 0.57 -6.87
C GLN A 73 -0.80 -0.01 -6.66
N TYR A 74 -0.53 -1.13 -7.33
CA TYR A 74 0.80 -1.71 -7.39
C TYR A 74 1.75 -0.79 -8.17
N VAL A 75 2.98 -0.67 -7.70
CA VAL A 75 4.07 0.00 -8.38
C VAL A 75 5.35 -0.79 -8.15
N ASP A 76 6.04 -1.09 -9.24
CA ASP A 76 7.43 -1.51 -9.23
C ASP A 76 8.31 -0.25 -9.36
N LEU A 77 9.04 0.06 -8.29
CA LEU A 77 9.94 1.21 -8.20
C LEU A 77 11.25 1.03 -8.97
N ALA A 78 11.59 -0.20 -9.40
CA ALA A 78 12.69 -0.47 -10.31
C ALA A 78 12.25 -0.41 -11.79
N SER A 79 10.94 -0.40 -12.07
CA SER A 79 10.40 -0.28 -13.42
C SER A 79 10.41 1.16 -13.92
N ALA A 80 11.06 1.40 -15.07
CA ALA A 80 11.02 2.69 -15.77
C ALA A 80 9.59 3.19 -16.04
N LEU A 81 8.70 2.29 -16.48
CA LEU A 81 7.29 2.65 -16.71
C LEU A 81 6.58 2.99 -15.39
N GLY A 82 6.82 2.19 -14.35
CA GLY A 82 6.23 2.40 -13.02
C GLY A 82 6.62 3.77 -12.45
N THR A 83 7.90 4.12 -12.47
CA THR A 83 8.42 5.39 -11.96
C THR A 83 8.05 6.58 -12.85
N ARG A 84 7.85 6.36 -14.15
CA ARG A 84 7.33 7.39 -15.06
C ARG A 84 5.91 7.84 -14.68
N VAL A 85 5.03 6.90 -14.35
CA VAL A 85 3.61 7.20 -14.07
C VAL A 85 3.33 7.53 -12.60
N LEU A 86 4.24 7.19 -11.70
CA LEU A 86 4.10 7.37 -10.25
C LEU A 86 3.76 8.82 -9.85
N PRO A 87 4.42 9.89 -10.36
CA PRO A 87 4.06 11.27 -10.02
C PRO A 87 2.57 11.57 -10.32
N ARG A 88 2.12 11.27 -11.54
CA ARG A 88 0.72 11.45 -11.95
C ARG A 88 -0.26 10.62 -11.11
N MET A 89 0.14 9.44 -10.67
CA MET A 89 -0.67 8.61 -9.78
C MET A 89 -0.82 9.22 -8.38
N LEU A 90 0.23 9.87 -7.86
CA LEU A 90 0.21 10.56 -6.58
C LEU A 90 -0.60 11.86 -6.68
N ASP A 91 -0.44 12.63 -7.76
CA ASP A 91 -1.21 13.86 -8.01
C ASP A 91 -2.72 13.59 -8.04
N ARG A 92 -3.15 12.51 -8.69
CA ARG A 92 -4.58 12.12 -8.73
C ARG A 92 -5.16 11.88 -7.32
N ARG A 93 -4.32 11.49 -6.37
CA ARG A 93 -4.70 11.22 -4.97
C ARG A 93 -4.51 12.44 -4.08
N ALA A 94 -3.83 13.48 -4.53
CA ALA A 94 -3.70 14.72 -3.80
C ALA A 94 -5.09 15.35 -3.71
N THR A 95 -5.60 15.51 -2.49
CA THR A 95 -6.87 16.16 -2.21
C THR A 95 -6.68 17.18 -1.11
N ASP A 96 -7.62 18.12 -1.00
CA ASP A 96 -7.68 19.08 0.10
C ASP A 96 -8.11 18.43 1.43
N GLU A 97 -8.40 17.12 1.41
CA GLU A 97 -8.69 16.35 2.62
C GLU A 97 -7.41 16.10 3.42
N ARG A 98 -7.54 15.88 4.73
CA ARG A 98 -6.45 15.40 5.58
C ARG A 98 -6.15 13.93 5.28
N ALA A 99 -5.48 13.72 4.15
CA ALA A 99 -5.13 12.42 3.62
C ALA A 99 -3.61 12.35 3.41
N VAL A 100 -3.01 11.22 3.81
CA VAL A 100 -1.57 11.00 3.64
C VAL A 100 -1.39 9.77 2.76
N ASN A 101 -0.71 9.96 1.62
CA ASN A 101 -0.28 8.84 0.79
C ASN A 101 0.89 8.11 1.45
N TYR A 102 0.85 6.79 1.41
CA TYR A 102 1.92 5.93 1.90
C TYR A 102 2.15 4.77 0.94
N LEU A 103 3.38 4.26 0.97
CA LEU A 103 3.75 3.00 0.32
C LEU A 103 3.56 1.89 1.34
N GLU A 104 2.93 0.79 0.93
CA GLU A 104 2.83 -0.43 1.73
C GLU A 104 3.55 -1.56 1.00
N GLU A 105 4.14 -2.47 1.76
CA GLU A 105 4.81 -3.65 1.23
C GLU A 105 3.85 -4.49 0.36
N ALA A 106 4.32 -4.91 -0.81
CA ALA A 106 3.64 -5.92 -1.61
C ALA A 106 3.95 -7.30 -1.01
N LEU A 107 3.00 -7.84 -0.23
CA LEU A 107 3.13 -9.16 0.39
C LEU A 107 1.89 -10.03 0.06
N PRO A 108 2.04 -11.24 -0.49
CA PRO A 108 3.28 -11.80 -1.04
C PRO A 108 3.84 -10.90 -2.15
N ALA A 109 5.15 -11.02 -2.42
CA ALA A 109 5.78 -10.27 -3.51
C ALA A 109 5.19 -10.77 -4.83
N VAL A 110 5.07 -9.90 -5.84
CA VAL A 110 4.47 -10.32 -7.12
C VAL A 110 5.40 -11.31 -7.83
N VAL A 111 6.71 -11.15 -7.64
CA VAL A 111 7.70 -12.13 -8.11
C VAL A 111 7.55 -13.53 -7.50
N ASP A 112 6.85 -13.69 -6.37
CA ASP A 112 6.70 -14.98 -5.69
C ASP A 112 5.65 -15.89 -6.33
N GLY A 113 4.84 -15.41 -7.28
CA GLY A 113 3.78 -16.22 -7.87
C GLY A 113 3.17 -15.66 -9.15
N THR A 114 2.57 -16.55 -9.95
CA THR A 114 1.94 -16.17 -11.24
C THR A 114 0.58 -15.49 -11.05
N HIS A 115 -0.09 -15.73 -9.92
CA HIS A 115 -1.44 -15.25 -9.66
C HIS A 115 -1.57 -14.73 -8.23
N ALA A 116 -2.36 -13.66 -8.07
CA ALA A 116 -2.78 -13.18 -6.76
C ALA A 116 -4.04 -13.93 -6.32
N TYR A 117 -4.02 -14.50 -5.11
CA TYR A 117 -5.17 -15.15 -4.48
C TYR A 117 -5.51 -14.44 -3.17
N GLU A 118 -6.80 -14.27 -2.92
CA GLU A 118 -7.33 -13.77 -1.64
C GLU A 118 -8.38 -14.76 -1.15
N TRP A 119 -8.26 -15.18 0.11
CA TRP A 119 -9.18 -16.11 0.75
C TRP A 119 -9.94 -15.38 1.85
N VAL A 120 -11.28 -15.47 1.82
CA VAL A 120 -12.13 -15.05 2.93
C VAL A 120 -12.48 -16.28 3.74
N VAL A 121 -11.99 -16.35 4.97
CA VAL A 121 -12.21 -17.49 5.87
C VAL A 121 -13.27 -17.13 6.90
N GLU A 122 -14.40 -17.81 6.87
CA GLU A 122 -15.42 -17.70 7.91
C GLU A 122 -15.07 -18.62 9.08
N ILE A 123 -14.86 -18.03 10.26
CA ILE A 123 -14.59 -18.78 11.50
C ILE A 123 -15.86 -18.75 12.35
N GLY A 124 -16.63 -19.83 12.29
CA GLY A 124 -17.84 -19.98 13.09
C GLY A 124 -17.54 -20.33 14.55
N ARG A 125 -18.39 -19.86 15.47
CA ARG A 125 -18.46 -20.34 16.86
C ARG A 125 -19.91 -20.50 17.30
N ARG A 126 -20.18 -21.43 18.22
CA ARG A 126 -21.46 -21.45 18.94
C ARG A 126 -21.53 -20.23 19.88
N PRO A 127 -22.70 -19.61 20.07
CA PRO A 127 -22.88 -18.58 21.09
C PRO A 127 -22.43 -19.10 22.47
N GLY A 128 -21.57 -18.34 23.16
CA GLY A 128 -21.00 -18.73 24.47
C GLY A 128 -19.82 -19.71 24.42
N GLY A 129 -19.37 -20.15 23.23
CA GLY A 129 -18.18 -20.99 23.10
C GLY A 129 -16.89 -20.24 23.42
N LEU A 130 -15.98 -20.88 24.16
CA LEU A 130 -14.63 -20.40 24.43
C LEU A 130 -13.72 -20.59 23.20
N PHE A 131 -12.71 -19.72 23.05
CA PHE A 131 -11.63 -19.96 22.10
C PHE A 131 -10.70 -21.04 22.66
N HIS A 132 -10.61 -22.16 21.96
CA HIS A 132 -9.60 -23.18 22.25
C HIS A 132 -8.43 -22.96 21.30
N TYR A 133 -7.30 -22.50 21.85
CA TYR A 133 -6.06 -22.43 21.12
C TYR A 133 -5.34 -23.77 21.30
N GLU A 134 -5.40 -24.63 20.29
CA GLU A 134 -4.49 -25.78 20.20
C GLU A 134 -3.17 -25.27 19.64
N GLY A 135 -2.25 -24.87 20.52
CA GLY A 135 -0.89 -24.52 20.17
C GLY A 135 0.06 -25.39 20.97
N ASP A 136 0.78 -26.27 20.27
CA ASP A 136 1.92 -26.99 20.84
C ASP A 136 3.06 -25.98 20.98
N PHE A 137 3.20 -25.40 22.18
CA PHE A 137 4.37 -24.61 22.52
C PHE A 137 5.50 -25.60 22.78
N GLY A 138 6.13 -26.07 21.70
CA GLY A 138 7.31 -26.92 21.77
C GLY A 138 8.32 -26.35 22.74
N SER A 139 8.59 -27.11 23.80
CA SER A 139 9.60 -26.83 24.83
C SER A 139 11.01 -26.98 24.32
#